data_AF-A0A535DRT0-F1
#
_entry.id   AF-A0A535DRT0-F1
#
_cell.length_a   1.000
_cell.length_b   1.000
_cell.length_c   1.000
_cell.angle_alpha   90.00
_cell.angle_beta   90.00
_cell.angle_gamma   90.00
#
_symmetry.space_group_name_H-M   'P 1'
#
loop_
_entity.id
_entity.type
_entity.pdbx_description
1 polymer ?
#
loop_
_entity_poly.entity_id
_entity_poly.type
_entity_poly.pdbx_seq_one_letter_code
_entity_poly.pdbx_strand_id
1 'polypeptide(L)'
;MSNKVIVMVYDSDDTRHGEISILESAHKAARLVETLLEAGFGQDRIRIFNGDEMGMQVTHRPVVALVNNEASDQSDQAAAGADEQAEEQRELEEAATRPRSEPREAVAAAPFSRDGIRFSSLFRPA
;
A
#
# COMPACT_ATOMS: atom_id res chain seq x y z
N MET A 1 22.42 6.38 16.13
CA MET A 1 21.90 5.33 15.23
C MET A 1 21.57 4.11 16.09
N SER A 2 20.33 3.96 16.54
CA SER A 2 19.89 2.73 17.20
C SER A 2 19.36 1.78 16.13
N ASN A 3 20.07 0.67 15.90
CA ASN A 3 19.60 -0.37 14.99
C ASN A 3 18.41 -1.07 15.66
N LYS A 4 17.20 -0.76 15.19
CA LYS A 4 15.99 -1.45 15.65
C LYS A 4 15.90 -2.80 14.95
N VAL A 5 15.45 -3.82 15.67
CA VAL A 5 15.18 -5.14 15.13
C VAL A 5 13.68 -5.35 15.16
N ILE A 6 13.11 -5.69 14.02
CA ILE A 6 11.68 -5.92 13.85
C ILE A 6 11.48 -7.44 13.77
N VAL A 7 10.70 -7.99 14.67
CA VAL A 7 10.28 -9.39 14.65
C VAL A 7 8.81 -9.43 14.26
N MET A 8 8.51 -10.14 13.19
CA MET A 8 7.15 -10.35 12.70
C MET A 8 6.77 -11.81 12.84
N VAL A 9 5.60 -12.07 13.41
CA VAL A 9 5.05 -13.41 13.59
C VAL A 9 3.74 -13.50 12.81
N TYR A 10 3.70 -14.38 11.81
CA TYR A 10 2.49 -14.63 11.03
C TYR A 10 1.53 -15.54 11.79
N ASP A 11 0.23 -15.26 11.68
CA ASP A 11 -0.78 -16.24 12.07
C ASP A 11 -0.79 -17.41 11.06
N SER A 12 -0.98 -18.64 11.54
CA SER A 12 -1.12 -19.83 10.69
C SER A 12 -2.47 -19.85 10.00
N ASP A 13 -3.47 -19.25 10.63
CA ASP A 13 -4.86 -19.31 10.15
C ASP A 13 -5.19 -18.14 9.22
N ASP A 14 -4.47 -17.01 9.33
CA ASP A 14 -4.63 -15.87 8.42
C ASP A 14 -3.31 -15.15 8.12
N THR A 15 -2.88 -15.23 6.86
CA THR A 15 -1.70 -14.53 6.34
C THR A 15 -1.77 -13.00 6.39
N ARG A 16 -2.96 -12.40 6.54
CA ARG A 16 -3.15 -10.95 6.68
C ARG A 16 -3.00 -10.47 8.13
N HIS A 17 -3.08 -11.40 9.08
CA HIS A 17 -2.96 -11.11 10.49
C HIS A 17 -1.60 -11.60 11.01
N GLY A 18 -0.96 -10.76 11.79
CA GLY A 18 0.35 -11.05 12.35
C GLY A 18 0.73 -10.02 13.39
N GLU A 19 1.57 -10.43 14.32
CA GLU A 19 2.11 -9.54 15.35
C GLU A 19 3.44 -8.97 14.88
N ILE A 20 3.64 -7.67 15.08
CA ILE A 20 4.88 -6.97 14.79
C ILE A 20 5.44 -6.40 16.09
N SER A 21 6.58 -6.92 16.52
CA SER A 21 7.34 -6.41 17.67
C SER A 21 8.57 -5.65 17.20
N ILE A 22 8.74 -4.41 17.67
CA ILE A 22 9.91 -3.59 17.37
C ILE A 22 10.77 -3.51 18.63
N LEU A 23 12.01 -3.96 18.53
CA LEU A 23 12.95 -4.02 19.65
C LEU A 23 14.19 -3.18 19.37
N GLU A 24 14.74 -2.57 20.42
CA GLU A 24 15.93 -1.70 20.32
C GLU A 24 17.26 -2.47 20.33
N SER A 25 17.22 -3.78 20.62
CA SER A 25 18.42 -4.60 20.81
C SER A 25 18.27 -5.97 20.18
N ALA A 26 19.29 -6.39 19.44
CA ALA A 26 19.37 -7.73 18.85
C ALA A 26 19.30 -8.85 19.90
N HIS A 27 19.87 -8.66 21.10
CA HIS A 27 19.78 -9.67 22.16
C HIS A 27 18.36 -9.86 22.69
N LYS A 28 17.57 -8.78 22.79
CA LYS A 28 16.17 -8.89 23.19
C LYS A 28 15.34 -9.60 22.11
N ALA A 29 15.59 -9.27 20.84
CA ALA A 29 14.94 -9.93 19.72
C ALA A 29 15.27 -11.43 19.67
N ALA A 30 16.54 -11.81 19.88
CA ALA A 30 16.95 -13.21 19.92
C ALA A 30 16.22 -14.00 21.02
N ARG A 31 16.16 -13.47 22.24
CA ARG A 31 15.41 -14.12 23.35
C ARG A 31 13.92 -14.26 23.05
N LEU A 32 13.33 -13.26 22.42
CA LEU A 32 11.92 -13.31 22.04
C LEU A 32 11.67 -14.40 20.99
N VAL A 33 12.53 -14.48 19.97
CA VAL A 33 12.46 -15.55 18.96
C VAL A 33 12.67 -16.92 19.58
N GLU A 34 13.63 -17.09 20.48
CA GLU A 34 13.83 -18.34 21.24
C GLU A 34 12.57 -18.72 22.01
N THR A 35 11.97 -17.78 22.73
CA THR A 35 10.74 -18.02 23.52
C THR A 35 9.57 -18.42 22.61
N LEU A 36 9.44 -17.82 21.43
CA LEU A 36 8.40 -18.18 20.46
C LEU A 36 8.61 -19.58 19.90
N LEU A 37 9.86 -19.94 19.57
CA LEU A 37 10.18 -21.30 19.09
C LEU A 37 9.91 -22.34 20.18
N GLU A 38 10.25 -22.06 21.44
CA GLU A 38 9.96 -22.92 22.59
C GLU A 38 8.45 -23.07 22.86
N ALA A 39 7.67 -22.02 22.61
CA ALA A 39 6.21 -22.05 22.70
C ALA A 39 5.54 -22.85 21.56
N GLY A 40 6.32 -23.31 20.57
CA GLY A 40 5.83 -24.15 19.47
C GLY A 40 5.46 -23.39 18.20
N PHE A 41 5.83 -22.10 18.09
CA PHE A 41 5.68 -21.39 16.82
C PHE A 41 6.67 -21.95 15.79
N GLY A 42 6.18 -22.20 14.58
CA GLY A 42 7.01 -22.63 13.45
C GLY A 42 8.01 -21.55 13.04
N GLN A 43 9.24 -21.95 12.72
CA GLN A 43 10.29 -21.01 12.30
C GLN A 43 9.93 -20.29 10.99
N ASP A 44 9.18 -20.95 10.11
CA ASP A 44 8.64 -20.41 8.87
C ASP A 44 7.68 -19.23 9.08
N ARG A 45 7.06 -19.15 10.26
CA ARG A 45 6.14 -18.08 10.66
C ARG A 45 6.83 -16.87 11.26
N ILE A 46 8.12 -16.95 11.58
CA ILE A 46 8.87 -15.88 12.23
C ILE A 46 9.80 -15.23 11.21
N ARG A 47 9.64 -13.93 10.97
CA ARG A 47 10.56 -13.15 10.13
C ARG A 47 11.22 -12.05 10.93
N ILE A 48 12.52 -11.87 10.70
CA ILE A 48 13.36 -10.91 11.39
C ILE A 48 13.89 -9.92 10.36
N PHE A 49 13.71 -8.63 10.64
CA PHE A 49 14.19 -7.55 9.81
C PHE A 49 15.06 -6.61 10.64
N ASN A 50 16.10 -6.06 10.02
CA ASN A 50 16.84 -4.94 10.57
C ASN A 50 16.17 -3.66 10.08
N GLY A 51 15.68 -2.85 11.01
CA GLY A 51 15.09 -1.55 10.73
C GLY A 51 16.19 -0.50 10.65
N ASP A 52 16.29 0.15 9.50
CA ASP A 52 17.05 1.38 9.35
C ASP A 52 16.09 2.58 9.39
N GLU A 53 16.50 3.67 10.02
CA GLU A 53 15.66 4.86 10.16
C GLU A 53 15.73 5.69 8.89
N MET A 54 14.63 5.73 8.12
CA MET A 54 14.48 6.63 6.99
C MET A 54 13.65 7.84 7.37
N GLY A 55 14.21 9.04 7.21
CA GLY A 55 13.44 10.28 7.31
C GLY A 55 12.67 10.55 6.02
N MET A 56 11.36 10.77 6.11
CA MET A 56 10.54 11.21 4.98
C MET A 56 9.92 12.57 5.29
N GLN A 57 10.10 13.53 4.38
CA GLN A 57 9.44 14.83 4.47
C GLN A 57 8.15 14.78 3.64
N VAL A 58 7.01 14.94 4.30
CA VAL A 58 5.69 14.98 3.64
C VAL A 58 5.22 16.43 3.55
N THR A 59 4.96 16.91 2.34
CA THR A 59 4.33 18.21 2.10
C THR A 59 2.87 18.00 1.70
N HIS A 60 1.94 18.58 2.46
CA HIS A 60 0.51 18.53 2.15
C HIS A 60 0.04 19.91 1.67
N ARG A 61 -0.56 19.95 0.47
CA ARG A 61 -1.20 21.16 -0.05
C ARG A 61 -2.70 21.11 0.29
N PRO A 62 -3.21 22.00 1.17
CA PRO A 62 -4.64 22.05 1.45
C PRO A 62 -5.42 22.46 0.21
N VAL A 63 -6.51 21.76 -0.05
CA VAL A 63 -7.49 22.10 -1.09
C VAL A 63 -8.64 22.83 -0.39
N VAL A 64 -8.94 24.05 -0.83
CA VAL A 64 -10.04 24.86 -0.31
C VAL A 64 -11.05 25.11 -1.43
N ALA A 65 -12.32 24.87 -1.14
CA ALA A 65 -13.44 25.21 -2.02
C ALA A 65 -14.28 26.28 -1.33
N LEU A 66 -14.64 27.32 -2.09
CA LEU A 66 -15.56 28.34 -1.62
C LEU A 66 -16.98 27.79 -1.78
N VAL A 67 -17.66 27.54 -0.66
CA VAL A 67 -19.07 27.15 -0.67
C VAL A 67 -19.89 28.44 -0.65
N ASN A 68 -20.75 28.63 -1.65
CA ASN A 68 -21.66 29.78 -1.67
C ASN A 68 -22.70 29.59 -0.55
N ASN A 69 -22.75 30.57 0.36
CA ASN A 69 -23.58 30.56 1.57
C ASN A 69 -25.07 30.85 1.29
N GLU A 70 -25.57 30.57 0.09
CA GLU A 70 -26.99 30.73 -0.27
C GLU A 70 -27.80 29.43 -0.06
N ALA A 71 -27.16 28.37 0.40
CA ALA A 71 -27.80 27.08 0.70
C ALA A 71 -27.55 26.60 2.15
N SER A 72 -27.22 27.50 3.08
CA SER A 72 -26.96 27.14 4.47
C SER A 72 -28.22 26.89 5.31
N ASP A 73 -29.35 26.52 4.70
CA ASP A 73 -30.59 26.15 5.41
C ASP A 73 -31.16 24.78 5.05
N GLN A 74 -30.55 23.99 4.16
CA GLN A 74 -31.01 22.61 3.92
C GLN A 74 -29.85 21.68 3.58
N SER A 75 -29.22 21.09 4.62
CA SER A 75 -28.87 19.66 4.66
C SER A 75 -27.97 19.33 5.86
N ASP A 76 -28.54 19.26 7.06
CA ASP A 76 -28.05 18.38 8.15
C ASP A 76 -28.41 16.91 7.81
N GLN A 77 -28.03 16.44 6.62
CA GLN A 77 -28.25 15.06 6.18
C GLN A 77 -27.44 14.74 4.92
N ALA A 78 -26.17 14.39 5.11
CA ALA A 78 -25.44 13.51 4.20
C ALA A 78 -24.28 12.88 4.97
N ALA A 79 -24.63 12.04 5.96
CA ALA A 79 -23.86 10.84 6.20
C ALA A 79 -23.98 9.98 4.92
N ALA A 80 -23.19 10.30 3.89
CA ALA A 80 -23.17 9.62 2.61
C ALA A 80 -21.70 9.31 2.25
N GLY A 81 -21.04 8.55 3.11
CA GLY A 81 -19.78 7.86 2.82
C GLY A 81 -19.92 6.33 2.94
N ALA A 82 -21.15 5.82 3.03
CA ALA A 82 -21.42 4.40 3.23
C ALA A 82 -21.70 3.63 1.92
N ASP A 83 -22.05 4.31 0.82
CA ASP A 83 -22.36 3.64 -0.46
C ASP A 83 -21.17 3.60 -1.45
N GLU A 84 -20.19 4.51 -1.35
CA GLU A 84 -19.00 4.46 -2.23
C GLU A 84 -18.10 3.24 -1.92
N GLN A 85 -18.12 2.72 -0.69
CA GLN A 85 -17.38 1.50 -0.33
C GLN A 85 -18.05 0.22 -0.87
N ALA A 86 -19.34 0.24 -1.18
CA ALA A 86 -20.08 -0.92 -1.66
C ALA A 86 -19.91 -1.14 -3.18
N GLU A 87 -19.73 -0.07 -3.96
CA GLU A 87 -19.44 -0.18 -5.39
C GLU A 87 -17.98 -0.56 -5.66
N GLU A 88 -17.02 -0.01 -4.88
CA GLU A 88 -15.60 -0.33 -5.01
C GLU A 88 -15.30 -1.81 -4.65
N GLN A 89 -16.02 -2.38 -3.68
CA GLN A 89 -15.90 -3.80 -3.33
C GLN A 89 -16.54 -4.73 -4.38
N ARG A 90 -17.65 -4.33 -5.02
CA ARG A 90 -18.26 -5.11 -6.11
C ARG A 90 -17.41 -5.11 -7.37
N GLU A 91 -16.78 -3.99 -7.70
CA GLU A 91 -15.90 -3.88 -8.88
C GLU A 91 -14.60 -4.70 -8.72
N LEU A 92 -14.08 -4.80 -7.49
CA LEU A 92 -12.94 -5.66 -7.14
C LEU A 92 -13.27 -7.16 -7.17
N GLU A 93 -14.47 -7.57 -6.75
CA GLU A 93 -14.93 -8.98 -6.86
C GLU A 93 -15.21 -9.38 -8.32
N GLU A 94 -15.74 -8.49 -9.15
CA GLU A 94 -16.02 -8.78 -10.57
C GLU A 94 -14.73 -8.86 -11.40
N ALA A 95 -13.68 -8.12 -11.04
CA ALA A 95 -12.35 -8.21 -11.66
C ALA A 95 -11.62 -9.52 -11.35
N ALA A 96 -11.91 -10.17 -10.22
CA ALA A 96 -11.30 -11.44 -9.82
C ALA A 96 -11.81 -12.66 -10.61
N THR A 97 -12.92 -12.52 -11.35
CA THR A 97 -13.60 -13.64 -12.05
C THR A 97 -13.36 -13.65 -13.57
N ARG A 98 -12.52 -12.75 -14.11
CA ARG A 98 -12.20 -12.75 -15.54
C ARG A 98 -11.03 -13.70 -15.85
N PRO A 99 -11.18 -14.70 -16.74
CA PRO A 99 -10.07 -15.53 -17.15
C PRO A 99 -9.05 -14.68 -17.92
N ARG A 100 -7.84 -14.66 -17.36
CA ARG A 100 -6.61 -14.06 -17.90
C ARG A 100 -6.37 -14.54 -19.33
N SER A 101 -6.68 -13.69 -20.31
CA SER A 101 -6.27 -13.88 -21.70
C SER A 101 -5.00 -13.06 -21.97
N GLU A 102 -3.95 -13.84 -22.25
CA GLU A 102 -2.57 -13.61 -22.73
C GLU A 102 -2.04 -12.21 -23.08
N PRO A 103 -0.72 -12.00 -22.89
CA PRO A 103 -0.05 -10.71 -23.11
C PRO A 103 0.09 -10.42 -24.60
N ARG A 104 -0.59 -9.37 -25.09
CA ARG A 104 -0.24 -8.77 -26.37
C ARG A 104 1.04 -7.95 -26.19
N GLU A 105 2.15 -8.59 -26.54
CA GLU A 105 3.34 -8.05 -27.20
C GLU A 105 3.46 -6.52 -27.15
N ALA A 106 4.20 -6.02 -26.16
CA ALA A 106 4.62 -4.64 -26.09
C ALA A 106 5.58 -4.36 -27.25
N VAL A 107 5.04 -3.94 -28.40
CA VAL A 107 5.82 -3.38 -29.49
C VAL A 107 6.49 -2.13 -28.93
N ALA A 108 7.79 -2.22 -28.63
CA ALA A 108 8.60 -1.11 -28.16
C ALA A 108 8.61 -0.03 -29.24
N ALA A 109 7.64 0.87 -29.15
CA ALA A 109 7.47 1.98 -30.05
C ALA A 109 8.66 2.93 -29.88
N ALA A 110 9.53 2.99 -30.88
CA ALA A 110 10.67 3.90 -30.88
C ALA A 110 10.22 5.34 -30.55
N PRO A 111 10.98 6.07 -29.71
CA PRO A 111 10.60 7.40 -29.24
C PRO A 111 10.47 8.37 -30.42
N PHE A 112 9.33 9.06 -30.47
CA PHE A 112 9.02 10.03 -31.51
C PHE A 112 9.90 11.27 -31.34
N SER A 113 10.50 11.77 -32.41
CA SER A 113 11.31 12.99 -32.36
C SER A 113 10.83 13.98 -33.41
N ARG A 114 10.62 15.23 -32.99
CA ARG A 114 10.29 16.35 -33.87
C ARG A 114 11.22 17.51 -33.54
N ASP A 115 11.84 18.09 -34.56
CA ASP A 115 12.74 19.24 -34.43
C ASP A 115 13.86 19.05 -33.39
N GLY A 116 14.40 17.82 -33.30
CA GLY A 116 15.49 17.46 -32.39
C GLY A 116 15.07 17.16 -30.94
N ILE A 117 13.78 17.27 -30.61
CA ILE A 117 13.25 17.01 -29.27
C ILE A 117 12.60 15.62 -29.27
N ARG A 118 13.03 14.75 -28.33
CA ARG A 118 12.47 13.41 -28.12
C ARG A 118 11.24 13.48 -27.23
N PHE A 119 10.10 13.05 -27.75
CA PHE A 119 8.84 12.92 -27.02
C PHE A 119 8.63 11.47 -26.61
N SER A 120 7.99 11.28 -25.45
CA SER A 120 7.55 9.95 -25.04
C SER A 120 6.50 9.43 -26.03
N SER A 121 6.42 8.10 -26.14
CA SER A 121 5.54 7.41 -27.10
C SER A 121 4.05 7.70 -26.91
N LEU A 122 3.66 8.37 -25.83
CA LEU A 122 2.29 8.74 -25.48
C LEU A 122 1.74 9.96 -26.25
N PHE A 123 2.59 10.77 -26.88
CA PHE A 123 2.18 12.04 -27.50
C PHE A 123 2.22 12.03 -29.04
N ARG A 124 1.92 10.89 -29.66
CA ARG A 124 1.82 10.85 -31.13
C ARG A 124 0.55 11.57 -31.59
N PRO A 125 0.65 12.58 -32.48
CA PRO A 125 -0.54 13.13 -33.13
C PRO A 125 -1.15 12.05 -34.05
N ALA A 126 -2.48 11.98 -34.07
CA ALA A 126 -3.25 11.07 -34.92
C ALA A 126 -3.15 11.43 -36.40
#